data_AF-A0A937I0S1-F1
#
_entry.id   AF-A0A937I0S1-F1
#
_cell.length_a   1.000
_cell.length_b   1.000
_cell.length_c   1.000
_cell.angle_alpha   90.00
_cell.angle_beta   90.00
_cell.angle_gamma   90.00
#
_symmetry.space_group_name_H-M   'P 1'
#
loop_
_entity.id
_entity.type
_entity.pdbx_description
1 polymer ?
#
loop_
_entity_poly.entity_id
_entity_poly.type
_entity_poly.pdbx_seq_one_letter_code
_entity_poly.pdbx_strand_id
1 'polypeptide(L)'
;MSTSDTTDPLSIALSAREIEIIELVAEGLTNQEIADRLTISKRTVDNHVSNVFTKTGSKNRVALLNWAMDHGKICRDGFNCCALPDADGP
;
A
#
# COMPACT_ATOMS: atom_id res chain seq x y z
N MET A 1 -1.94 13.33 28.26
CA MET A 1 -0.80 12.49 27.84
C MET A 1 -1.31 11.09 27.66
N SER A 2 -1.57 10.68 26.42
CA SER A 2 -1.87 9.29 26.08
C SER A 2 -0.86 8.86 25.03
N THR A 3 0.32 8.49 25.53
CA THR A 3 1.35 7.80 24.74
C THR A 3 1.01 6.32 24.76
N SER A 4 0.49 5.82 23.67
CA SER A 4 0.56 4.40 23.31
C SER A 4 0.82 4.35 21.81
N ASP A 5 2.01 4.84 21.45
CA ASP A 5 2.60 4.51 20.16
C ASP A 5 3.06 3.05 20.26
N THR A 6 2.12 2.15 19.99
CA THR A 6 2.43 0.74 19.76
C THR A 6 3.09 0.67 18.39
N THR A 7 4.40 0.87 18.34
CA THR A 7 5.19 0.53 17.15
C THR A 7 5.19 -0.99 17.02
N ASP A 8 4.16 -1.53 16.36
CA ASP A 8 4.14 -2.92 15.91
C ASP A 8 5.28 -3.10 14.88
N PRO A 9 6.25 -4.01 15.08
CA PRO A 9 7.32 -4.24 14.11
C PRO A 9 6.83 -4.78 12.75
N LEU A 10 5.54 -5.13 12.63
CA LEU A 10 4.85 -5.48 11.38
C LEU A 10 4.12 -4.29 10.74
N SER A 11 4.06 -3.14 11.41
CA SER A 11 3.46 -1.91 10.88
C SER A 11 4.51 -1.05 10.19
N ILE A 12 4.82 -1.36 8.92
CA ILE A 12 5.59 -0.43 8.08
C ILE A 12 4.82 0.89 7.98
N ALA A 13 5.42 1.96 8.51
CA ALA A 13 4.87 3.30 8.47
C ALA A 13 5.03 3.91 7.07
N LEU A 14 3.95 3.85 6.30
CA LEU A 14 3.82 4.55 5.02
C LEU A 14 3.16 5.91 5.25
N SER A 15 3.65 6.93 4.55
CA SER A 15 3.01 8.23 4.50
C SER A 15 1.68 8.16 3.74
N ALA A 16 0.78 9.11 3.97
CA ALA A 16 -0.49 9.19 3.26
C ALA A 16 -0.31 9.17 1.73
N ARG A 17 0.74 9.86 1.24
CA ARG A 17 1.06 9.91 -0.18
C ARG A 17 1.55 8.57 -0.74
N GLU A 18 2.27 7.80 0.06
CA GLU A 18 2.73 6.47 -0.31
C GLU A 18 1.57 5.47 -0.36
N ILE A 19 0.61 5.57 0.56
CA ILE A 19 -0.61 4.76 0.54
C ILE A 19 -1.46 5.07 -0.69
N GLU A 20 -1.70 6.35 -0.97
CA GLU A 20 -2.44 6.80 -2.16
C GLU A 20 -1.80 6.28 -3.45
N ILE A 21 -0.46 6.25 -3.52
CA ILE A 21 0.23 5.67 -4.69
C ILE A 21 0.01 4.17 -4.79
N ILE A 22 0.00 3.42 -3.68
CA ILE A 22 -0.28 1.98 -3.69
C ILE A 22 -1.71 1.72 -4.18
N GLU A 23 -2.70 2.50 -3.74
CA GLU A 23 -4.08 2.41 -4.19
C GLU A 23 -4.20 2.62 -5.70
N LEU A 24 -3.59 3.67 -6.23
CA LEU A 24 -3.61 3.95 -7.67
C LEU A 24 -2.85 2.89 -8.49
N VAL A 25 -1.78 2.31 -7.94
CA VAL A 25 -1.10 1.16 -8.55
C VAL A 25 -2.00 -0.08 -8.55
N ALA A 26 -2.83 -0.26 -7.53
CA ALA A 26 -3.81 -1.36 -7.43
C ALA A 26 -4.97 -1.21 -8.42
N GLU A 27 -5.34 0.03 -8.75
CA GLU A 27 -6.27 0.34 -9.87
C GLU A 27 -5.67 0.00 -11.24
N GLY A 28 -4.37 -0.34 -11.31
CA GLY A 28 -3.68 -0.71 -12.54
C GLY A 28 -3.03 0.45 -13.28
N LEU A 29 -3.04 1.66 -12.69
CA LEU A 29 -2.46 2.84 -13.32
C LEU A 29 -0.93 2.71 -13.48
N THR A 30 -0.42 3.33 -14.54
CA THR A 30 1.00 3.55 -14.78
C THR A 30 1.51 4.76 -14.00
N ASN A 31 2.83 4.85 -13.78
CA ASN A 31 3.41 5.99 -13.08
C ASN A 31 3.12 7.33 -13.78
N GLN A 32 2.90 7.31 -15.11
CA GLN A 32 2.48 8.50 -15.85
C GLN A 32 1.04 8.89 -15.54
N GLU A 33 0.10 7.95 -15.59
CA GLU A 33 -1.31 8.21 -15.26
C GLU A 33 -1.48 8.63 -13.79
N ILE A 34 -0.69 8.03 -12.88
CA ILE A 34 -0.62 8.44 -11.48
C ILE A 34 -0.13 9.88 -11.39
N ALA A 35 0.93 10.24 -12.12
CA ALA A 35 1.48 11.60 -12.12
C ALA A 35 0.44 12.62 -12.60
N ASP A 36 -0.28 12.28 -13.67
CA ASP A 36 -1.34 13.12 -14.25
C ASP A 36 -2.51 13.29 -13.27
N ARG A 37 -2.98 12.20 -12.66
CA ARG A 37 -4.08 12.21 -11.67
C ARG A 37 -3.72 12.99 -10.41
N LEU A 38 -2.46 12.88 -9.99
CA LEU A 38 -1.94 13.51 -8.79
C LEU A 38 -1.38 14.92 -9.03
N THR A 39 -1.40 15.39 -10.28
CA THR A 39 -0.86 16.69 -10.72
C THR A 39 0.59 16.92 -10.26
N ILE A 40 1.43 15.89 -10.37
CA ILE A 40 2.87 15.94 -10.02
C ILE A 40 3.71 15.39 -11.18
N SER A 41 5.03 15.53 -11.11
CA SER A 41 5.90 14.96 -12.14
C SER A 41 5.97 13.43 -12.04
N LYS A 42 6.10 12.74 -13.18
CA LYS A 42 6.38 11.29 -13.22
C LYS A 42 7.59 10.92 -12.38
N ARG A 43 8.66 11.73 -12.42
CA ARG A 43 9.85 11.53 -11.58
C ARG A 43 9.51 11.53 -10.09
N THR A 44 8.59 12.39 -9.65
CA THR A 44 8.12 12.42 -8.26
C THR A 44 7.40 11.12 -7.90
N VAL A 45 6.54 10.61 -8.78
CA VAL A 45 5.88 9.31 -8.61
C VAL A 45 6.91 8.18 -8.57
N ASP A 46 7.87 8.15 -9.49
CA ASP A 46 8.94 7.14 -9.53
C ASP A 46 9.72 7.11 -8.21
N ASN A 47 10.03 8.28 -7.64
CA ASN A 47 10.69 8.39 -6.35
C ASN A 47 9.83 7.83 -5.20
N HIS A 48 8.53 8.17 -5.17
CA HIS A 48 7.63 7.63 -4.16
C HIS A 48 7.49 6.11 -4.28
N VAL A 49 7.29 5.58 -5.50
CA VAL A 49 7.22 4.12 -5.75
C VAL A 49 8.50 3.42 -5.30
N SER A 50 9.66 4.01 -5.57
CA SER A 50 10.96 3.48 -5.13
C SER A 50 11.11 3.46 -3.61
N ASN A 51 10.66 4.53 -2.93
CA ASN A 51 10.61 4.58 -1.48
C ASN A 51 9.66 3.52 -0.90
N VAL A 52 8.48 3.37 -1.50
CA VAL A 52 7.52 2.33 -1.10
C VAL A 52 8.14 0.95 -1.23
N PHE A 53 8.76 0.61 -2.37
CA PHE A 53 9.45 -0.67 -2.55
C PHE A 53 10.53 -0.92 -1.51
N THR A 54 11.30 0.12 -1.16
CA THR A 54 12.34 0.03 -0.14
C THR A 54 11.74 -0.22 1.25
N LYS A 55 10.68 0.51 1.61
CA LYS A 55 9.99 0.37 2.90
C LYS A 55 9.28 -0.97 3.06
N THR A 56 8.67 -1.49 1.98
CA THR A 56 7.91 -2.75 2.01
C THR A 56 8.74 -3.98 1.67
N GLY A 57 10.01 -3.80 1.27
CA GLY A 57 10.85 -4.89 0.76
C GLY A 57 10.36 -5.49 -0.57
N SER A 58 9.42 -4.82 -1.24
CA SER A 58 8.82 -5.31 -2.47
C SER A 58 9.75 -5.13 -3.67
N LYS A 59 9.97 -6.21 -4.43
CA LYS A 59 10.90 -6.20 -5.58
C LYS A 59 10.29 -5.64 -6.86
N ASN A 60 8.96 -5.67 -6.97
CA ASN A 60 8.24 -5.20 -8.14
C ASN A 60 6.80 -4.82 -7.74
N ARG A 61 6.06 -4.27 -8.71
CA ARG A 61 4.68 -3.83 -8.49
C ARG A 61 3.75 -4.96 -8.01
N VAL A 62 3.94 -6.19 -8.51
CA VAL A 62 3.10 -7.33 -8.12
C VAL A 62 3.37 -7.73 -6.67
N ALA A 63 4.65 -7.78 -6.27
CA ALA A 63 5.05 -8.02 -4.90
C ALA A 63 4.52 -6.94 -3.95
N LEU A 64 4.51 -5.68 -4.39
CA LEU A 64 3.92 -4.58 -3.62
C LEU A 64 2.41 -4.73 -3.43
N LEU A 65 1.69 -5.14 -4.47
CA LEU A 65 0.25 -5.38 -4.36
C LEU A 65 -0.04 -6.55 -3.40
N ASN A 66 0.72 -7.64 -3.49
CA ASN A 66 0.61 -8.75 -2.54
C ASN A 66 0.87 -8.29 -1.11
N TRP A 67 1.97 -7.58 -0.88
CA TRP A 67 2.30 -7.02 0.43
C TRP A 67 1.18 -6.11 0.95
N ALA A 68 0.64 -5.24 0.09
CA ALA A 68 -0.42 -4.31 0.45
C ALA A 68 -1.73 -5.05 0.80
N MET A 69 -2.07 -6.14 0.11
CA MET A 69 -3.21 -7.00 0.46
C MET A 69 -2.97 -7.74 1.79
N ASP A 70 -1.80 -8.36 1.96
CA ASP A 70 -1.45 -9.12 3.17
C ASP A 70 -1.46 -8.27 4.43
N HIS A 71 -1.16 -6.96 4.30
CA HIS A 71 -1.11 -6.00 5.40
C HIS A 71 -2.37 -5.09 5.44
N GLY A 72 -3.42 -5.43 4.70
CA GLY A 72 -4.72 -4.74 4.73
C GLY A 72 -4.65 -3.27 4.29
N LYS A 73 -3.71 -2.90 3.41
CA LYS A 73 -3.54 -1.55 2.87
C LYS A 73 -4.41 -1.28 1.65
N ILE A 74 -4.83 -2.32 0.93
CA ILE A 74 -5.75 -2.23 -0.22
C ILE A 74 -6.74 -3.39 -0.21
N CYS A 75 -7.95 -3.15 -0.72
CA CYS A 75 -9.00 -4.17 -0.93
C CYS A 75 -9.49 -4.06 -2.37
N ARG A 76 -9.59 -5.19 -3.10
CA ARG A 76 -10.11 -5.19 -4.48
C ARG A 76 -11.37 -6.04 -4.58
N ASP A 77 -12.47 -5.42 -5.03
CA ASP A 77 -13.73 -6.00 -5.53
C ASP A 77 -13.97 -7.50 -5.23
N GLY A 78 -14.16 -7.85 -3.96
CA GLY A 78 -14.63 -9.19 -3.54
C GLY A 78 -13.65 -10.35 -3.70
N PHE A 79 -12.42 -10.12 -4.17
CA PHE A 79 -11.33 -11.11 -4.18
C PHE A 79 -10.18 -10.56 -3.32
N ASN A 80 -10.01 -11.12 -2.13
CA ASN A 80 -9.02 -10.76 -1.10
C ASN A 80 -9.31 -9.51 -0.26
N CYS A 81 -10.57 -9.19 0.01
CA CYS A 81 -10.86 -8.68 1.36
C CYS A 81 -10.48 -9.80 2.33
N CYS A 82 -9.71 -9.51 3.36
CA CYS A 82 -9.53 -10.41 4.48
C CYS A 82 -10.93 -10.91 4.91
N ALA A 83 -11.25 -12.16 4.60
CA ALA A 83 -11.99 -12.95 5.55
C ALA A 83 -11.03 -13.09 6.73
N LEU A 84 -11.07 -12.11 7.65
CA LEU A 84 -10.70 -12.40 9.02
C LEU A 84 -11.52 -13.65 9.38
N PRO A 85 -10.90 -14.74 9.83
CA PRO A 85 -11.65 -15.90 10.24
C PRO A 85 -12.69 -15.42 11.25
N ASP A 86 -13.97 -15.55 10.90
CA ASP A 86 -15.06 -15.34 11.84
C ASP A 86 -14.72 -16.16 13.09
N ALA A 87 -14.82 -15.51 14.25
CA ALA A 87 -14.46 -16.07 15.54
C ALA A 87 -15.49 -17.13 16.02
N ASP A 88 -15.90 -18.04 15.13
CA ASP A 88 -16.82 -19.13 15.39
C ASP A 88 -16.15 -20.44 14.98
N GLY A 89 -15.17 -20.84 15.80
CA GLY A 89 -14.81 -22.25 15.91
C GLY A 89 -15.94 -23.03 16.60
N PRO A 90 -16.06 -24.34 16.37
CA PRO A 90 -17.01 -25.18 17.11
C PRO A 90 -16.65 -25.30 18.61
#